data_AF-D9XZ72-F1
#
_entry.id   AF-D9XZ72-F1
#
_cell.length_a   1.000
_cell.length_b   1.000
_cell.length_c   1.000
_cell.angle_alpha   90.00
_cell.angle_beta   90.00
_cell.angle_gamma   90.00
#
_symmetry.space_group_name_H-M   'P 1'
#
loop_
_entity.id
_entity.type
_entity.pdbx_description
1 polymer ?
#
loop_
_entity_poly.entity_id
_entity_poly.type
_entity_poly.pdbx_seq_one_letter_code
_entity_poly.pdbx_strand_id
1 'polypeptide(L)'
;PSAEPDEASTAPDPVPSPSVSRSAAPPSPPAPTASGDVKSYDTEGGRAVFDLGETSASLVSATPGAGWSMQVWKTETWIRVEFSSGADRVSVFCTWHDGPPRVEIGTY
;
A
#
# COMPACT_ATOMS: atom_id res chain seq x y z
N PRO A 1 -37.73 51.55 13.96
CA PRO A 1 -36.86 51.76 12.78
C PRO A 1 -37.34 50.82 11.67
N SER A 2 -37.98 51.32 10.62
CA SER A 2 -38.58 50.47 9.57
C SER A 2 -38.61 51.16 8.20
N ALA A 3 -38.42 50.31 7.18
CA ALA A 3 -38.57 50.46 5.72
C ALA A 3 -37.44 51.20 4.98
N GLU A 4 -36.88 50.80 3.83
CA GLU A 4 -37.05 49.74 2.79
C GLU A 4 -35.92 50.02 1.71
N PRO A 5 -35.82 49.40 0.50
CA PRO A 5 -35.82 47.99 0.11
C PRO A 5 -34.77 47.63 -1.01
N ASP A 6 -34.80 46.36 -1.44
CA ASP A 6 -34.57 45.80 -2.79
C ASP A 6 -33.19 45.87 -3.49
N GLU A 7 -32.58 44.70 -3.71
CA GLU A 7 -32.03 44.41 -5.05
C GLU A 7 -32.14 42.90 -5.36
N ALA A 8 -33.18 42.58 -6.14
CA ALA A 8 -33.12 41.81 -7.38
C ALA A 8 -32.41 40.43 -7.45
N SER A 9 -33.24 39.46 -7.84
CA SER A 9 -33.07 38.62 -9.03
C SER A 9 -32.35 37.26 -8.97
N THR A 10 -33.19 36.25 -9.22
CA THR A 10 -32.99 35.13 -10.15
C THR A 10 -32.26 33.88 -9.63
N ALA A 11 -33.07 32.88 -9.26
CA ALA A 11 -32.72 31.46 -9.28
C ALA A 11 -32.48 30.98 -10.74
N PRO A 12 -31.64 29.97 -10.97
CA PRO A 12 -32.16 28.61 -10.85
C PRO A 12 -31.19 27.58 -10.23
N ASP A 13 -31.77 26.56 -9.63
CA ASP A 13 -31.14 25.32 -9.18
C ASP A 13 -30.32 24.62 -10.28
N PRO A 14 -29.14 24.08 -9.95
CA PRO A 14 -28.61 22.90 -10.62
C PRO A 14 -28.84 21.64 -9.79
N VAL A 15 -29.68 20.76 -10.35
CA VAL A 15 -29.87 19.34 -10.01
C VAL A 15 -28.54 18.56 -9.95
N PRO A 16 -28.47 17.47 -9.16
CA PRO A 16 -27.21 16.81 -8.78
C PRO A 16 -26.59 16.03 -9.95
N SER A 17 -25.29 16.28 -10.21
CA SER A 17 -24.48 15.43 -11.08
C SER A 17 -23.71 14.40 -10.25
N PRO A 18 -23.80 13.09 -10.54
CA PRO A 18 -23.05 12.05 -9.84
C PRO A 18 -21.57 12.14 -10.23
N SER A 19 -20.77 12.78 -9.38
CA SER A 19 -19.31 12.71 -9.52
C SER A 19 -18.82 11.35 -9.06
N VAL A 20 -18.73 10.45 -10.05
CA VAL A 20 -17.65 9.48 -10.30
C VAL A 20 -16.85 9.11 -9.05
N SER A 21 -17.05 7.86 -8.60
CA SER A 21 -16.15 7.12 -7.72
C SER A 21 -14.71 7.36 -8.15
N ARG A 22 -14.00 8.26 -7.45
CA ARG A 22 -12.56 8.37 -7.57
C ARG A 22 -11.97 7.14 -6.92
N SER A 23 -11.64 6.15 -7.76
CA SER A 23 -10.68 5.10 -7.43
C SER A 23 -9.56 5.74 -6.62
N ALA A 24 -9.38 5.27 -5.40
CA ALA A 24 -8.30 5.70 -4.53
C ALA A 24 -6.99 5.50 -5.29
N ALA A 25 -6.38 6.60 -5.74
CA ALA A 25 -5.02 6.56 -6.23
C ALA A 25 -4.15 6.06 -5.07
N PRO A 26 -3.32 5.02 -5.25
CA PRO A 26 -2.41 4.60 -4.20
C PRO A 26 -1.53 5.81 -3.83
N PRO A 27 -1.34 6.12 -2.55
CA PRO A 27 -0.48 7.23 -2.15
C PRO A 27 0.92 7.00 -2.71
N SER A 28 1.45 7.99 -3.43
CA SER A 28 2.85 7.98 -3.88
C SER A 28 3.75 7.86 -2.65
N PRO A 29 4.61 6.84 -2.55
CA PRO A 29 5.48 6.71 -1.40
C PRO A 29 6.48 7.88 -1.36
N PRO A 30 6.76 8.45 -0.17
CA PRO A 30 7.80 9.46 -0.04
C PRO A 30 9.16 8.86 -0.42
N ALA A 31 10.01 9.63 -1.10
CA ALA A 31 11.37 9.23 -1.41
C ALA A 31 12.19 9.14 -0.10
N PRO A 32 12.74 7.98 0.29
CA PRO A 32 13.51 7.88 1.52
C PRO A 32 14.92 8.45 1.30
N THR A 33 15.20 9.60 1.91
CA THR A 33 16.57 10.07 2.20
C THR A 33 16.98 9.57 3.58
N ALA A 34 17.27 8.29 3.69
CA ALA A 34 18.00 7.67 4.79
C ALA A 34 18.64 6.41 4.21
N SER A 35 19.83 6.01 4.68
CA SER A 35 20.65 4.94 4.11
C SER A 35 20.05 3.51 4.20
N GLY A 36 18.73 3.38 4.35
CA GLY A 36 17.94 2.16 4.19
C GLY A 36 16.65 2.48 3.44
N ASP A 37 16.39 1.76 2.34
CA ASP A 37 15.20 1.91 1.51
C ASP A 37 14.05 1.09 2.10
N VAL A 38 13.19 1.72 2.90
CA VAL A 38 11.96 1.08 3.36
C VAL A 38 10.97 0.96 2.20
N LYS A 39 10.69 -0.27 1.76
CA LYS A 39 9.77 -0.58 0.68
C LYS A 39 8.58 -1.39 1.17
N SER A 40 7.39 -0.89 0.86
CA SER A 40 6.13 -1.59 1.05
C SER A 40 5.68 -2.27 -0.24
N TYR A 41 5.29 -3.54 -0.13
CA TYR A 41 4.78 -4.39 -1.19
C TYR A 41 3.34 -4.75 -0.85
N ASP A 42 2.42 -4.21 -1.63
CA ASP A 42 0.99 -4.52 -1.53
C ASP A 42 0.67 -5.66 -2.48
N THR A 43 -0.05 -6.66 -1.98
CA THR A 43 -0.40 -7.88 -2.71
C THR A 43 -1.85 -8.24 -2.41
N GLU A 44 -2.45 -9.11 -3.23
CA GLU A 44 -3.77 -9.71 -2.93
C GLU A 44 -3.84 -10.31 -1.52
N GLY A 45 -2.74 -10.89 -1.06
CA GLY A 45 -2.66 -11.53 0.24
C GLY A 45 -2.49 -10.62 1.44
N GLY A 46 -2.21 -9.33 1.20
CA GLY A 46 -1.88 -8.36 2.23
C GLY A 46 -0.66 -7.53 1.88
N ARG A 47 -0.07 -6.91 2.89
CA ARG A 47 1.03 -5.96 2.75
C ARG A 47 2.27 -6.47 3.47
N ALA A 48 3.42 -6.44 2.82
CA ALA A 48 4.71 -6.69 3.44
C ALA A 48 5.62 -5.46 3.29
N VAL A 49 6.27 -5.03 4.36
CA VAL A 49 7.16 -3.88 4.39
C VAL A 49 8.54 -4.35 4.84
N PHE A 50 9.53 -4.10 4.00
CA PHE A 50 10.92 -4.43 4.27
C PHE A 50 11.74 -3.15 4.31
N ASP A 51 12.68 -3.11 5.24
CA ASP A 51 13.79 -2.18 5.22
C ASP A 51 14.91 -2.83 4.41
N LEU A 52 15.25 -2.23 3.27
CA LEU A 52 16.29 -2.71 2.38
C LEU A 52 17.56 -1.88 2.62
N GLY A 53 18.52 -2.44 3.35
CA GLY A 53 19.85 -1.86 3.49
C GLY A 53 20.74 -2.14 2.28
N GLU A 54 21.98 -1.70 2.34
CA GLU A 54 22.95 -1.88 1.24
C GLU A 54 23.31 -3.35 1.00
N THR A 55 23.39 -4.14 2.08
CA THR A 55 23.86 -5.54 2.06
C THR A 55 22.94 -6.53 2.77
N SER A 56 21.86 -6.06 3.38
CA SER A 56 20.93 -6.87 4.15
C SER A 56 19.54 -6.26 4.18
N ALA A 57 18.51 -7.04 4.52
CA ALA A 57 17.16 -6.52 4.68
C ALA A 57 16.50 -7.03 5.96
N SER A 58 15.57 -6.24 6.48
CA SER A 58 14.78 -6.55 7.66
C SER A 58 13.29 -6.44 7.36
N LEU A 59 12.48 -7.36 7.87
CA LEU A 59 11.03 -7.22 7.80
C LEU A 59 10.58 -6.23 8.89
N VAL A 60 10.03 -5.10 8.45
CA VAL A 60 9.47 -4.07 9.32
C VAL A 60 8.07 -4.45 9.76
N SER A 61 7.22 -4.81 8.79
CA SER A 61 5.85 -5.23 9.07
C SER A 61 5.34 -6.17 7.98
N ALA A 62 4.47 -7.09 8.36
CA ALA A 62 3.68 -7.84 7.41
C ALA A 62 2.26 -7.97 7.97
N THR A 63 1.27 -7.62 7.16
CA THR A 63 -0.12 -7.56 7.56
C THR A 63 -0.95 -8.29 6.51
N PRO A 64 -1.52 -9.46 6.85
CA PRO A 64 -2.39 -10.17 5.91
C PRO A 64 -3.65 -9.37 5.61
N GLY A 65 -4.18 -9.55 4.41
CA GLY A 65 -5.52 -9.12 4.04
C GLY A 65 -6.59 -9.93 4.79
N ALA A 66 -7.83 -9.44 4.79
CA ALA A 66 -8.93 -10.15 5.42
C ALA A 66 -9.16 -11.53 4.76
N GLY A 67 -9.25 -12.59 5.56
CA GLY A 67 -9.38 -13.97 5.07
C GLY A 67 -8.06 -14.63 4.65
N TRP A 68 -6.94 -13.90 4.69
CA TRP A 68 -5.62 -14.44 4.42
C TRP A 68 -4.88 -14.79 5.72
N SER A 69 -4.16 -15.89 5.68
CA SER A 69 -3.20 -16.32 6.70
C SER A 69 -1.82 -15.88 6.28
N MET A 70 -0.99 -15.47 7.24
CA MET A 70 0.38 -15.03 6.98
C MET A 70 1.38 -15.93 7.69
N GLN A 71 2.44 -16.30 6.97
CA GLN A 71 3.59 -17.00 7.50
C GLN A 71 4.87 -16.24 7.13
N VAL A 72 5.80 -16.14 8.07
CA VAL A 72 7.06 -15.42 7.87
C VAL A 72 8.21 -16.34 8.22
N TRP A 73 9.18 -16.44 7.32
CA TRP A 73 10.45 -17.12 7.53
C TRP A 73 11.58 -16.12 7.37
N LYS A 74 12.50 -16.09 8.34
CA LYS A 74 13.65 -15.18 8.36
C LYS A 74 14.92 -16.00 8.51
N THR A 75 15.94 -15.63 7.76
CA THR A 75 17.28 -16.22 7.81
C THR A 75 18.31 -15.09 7.68
N GLU A 76 19.59 -15.40 7.79
CA GLU A 76 20.69 -14.42 7.69
C GLU A 76 20.78 -13.74 6.31
N THR A 77 20.28 -14.38 5.25
CA THR A 77 20.44 -13.90 3.87
C THR A 77 19.15 -13.76 3.08
N TRP A 78 18.01 -14.00 3.73
CA TRP A 78 16.70 -13.88 3.11
C TRP A 78 15.54 -13.84 4.11
N ILE A 79 14.42 -13.28 3.69
CA ILE A 79 13.14 -13.28 4.40
C ILE A 79 12.02 -13.59 3.40
N ARG A 80 11.19 -14.59 3.71
CA ARG A 80 9.98 -14.91 2.94
C ARG A 80 8.76 -14.61 3.79
N VAL A 81 7.79 -13.93 3.19
CA VAL A 81 6.44 -13.75 3.73
C VAL A 81 5.48 -14.45 2.77
N GLU A 82 4.73 -15.40 3.26
CA GLU A 82 3.68 -16.06 2.48
C GLU A 82 2.32 -15.69 3.03
N PHE A 83 1.44 -15.28 2.15
CA PHE A 83 0.04 -15.07 2.39
C PHE A 83 -0.74 -16.20 1.73
N SER A 84 -1.68 -16.79 2.45
CA SER A 84 -2.50 -17.91 1.98
C SER A 84 -3.97 -17.70 2.28
N SER A 85 -4.86 -17.85 1.29
CA SER A 85 -6.31 -17.82 1.48
C SER A 85 -6.94 -18.93 0.65
N GLY A 86 -7.52 -19.95 1.28
CA GLY A 86 -8.11 -21.09 0.57
C GLY A 86 -7.12 -21.76 -0.39
N ALA A 87 -7.36 -21.63 -1.70
CA ALA A 87 -6.50 -22.14 -2.76
C ALA A 87 -5.40 -21.14 -3.20
N ASP A 88 -5.59 -19.85 -2.95
CA ASP A 88 -4.70 -18.78 -3.42
C ASP A 88 -3.49 -18.61 -2.50
N ARG A 89 -2.31 -18.43 -3.10
CA ARG A 89 -1.06 -18.17 -2.38
C ARG A 89 -0.33 -16.97 -2.98
N VAL A 90 0.27 -16.17 -2.12
CA VAL A 90 1.19 -15.09 -2.48
C VAL A 90 2.47 -15.27 -1.66
N SER A 91 3.62 -15.28 -2.31
CA SER A 91 4.93 -15.31 -1.67
C SER A 91 5.68 -14.03 -2.00
N VAL A 92 6.01 -13.25 -0.97
CA VAL A 92 6.92 -12.10 -1.05
C VAL A 92 8.26 -12.54 -0.48
N PHE A 93 9.26 -12.67 -1.33
CA PHE A 93 10.57 -13.19 -0.97
C PHE A 93 11.65 -12.14 -1.14
N CYS A 94 12.23 -11.68 -0.04
CA CYS A 94 13.36 -10.77 0.00
C CYS A 94 14.66 -11.55 0.15
N THR A 95 15.61 -11.44 -0.78
CA THR A 95 16.89 -12.17 -0.76
C THR A 95 18.08 -11.24 -0.96
N TRP A 96 19.19 -11.49 -0.27
CA TRP A 96 20.44 -10.69 -0.39
C TRP A 96 21.72 -11.53 -0.29
N HIS A 97 21.63 -12.86 -0.44
CA HIS A 97 22.81 -13.74 -0.46
C HIS A 97 23.76 -13.46 -1.63
N ASP A 98 23.21 -13.01 -2.77
CA ASP A 98 23.95 -12.76 -4.02
C ASP A 98 24.15 -11.26 -4.32
N GLY A 99 24.05 -10.40 -3.32
CA GLY A 99 24.28 -8.95 -3.46
C GLY A 99 23.20 -8.11 -2.77
N PRO A 100 22.88 -6.91 -3.27
CA PRO A 100 21.91 -6.05 -2.62
C PRO A 100 20.54 -6.73 -2.50
N PRO A 101 19.76 -6.41 -1.47
CA PRO A 101 18.48 -7.04 -1.24
C PRO A 101 17.51 -6.81 -2.40
N ARG A 102 17.00 -7.91 -2.93
CA ARG A 102 15.99 -7.96 -3.99
C ARG A 102 14.72 -8.58 -3.45
N VAL A 103 13.56 -8.07 -3.89
CA VAL A 103 12.27 -8.62 -3.50
C VAL A 103 11.58 -9.20 -4.73
N GLU A 104 11.13 -10.44 -4.60
CA GLU A 104 10.41 -11.20 -5.62
C GLU A 104 9.02 -11.53 -5.09
N ILE A 105 8.00 -11.27 -5.90
CA ILE A 105 6.60 -11.53 -5.53
C ILE A 105 6.06 -12.55 -6.52
N GLY A 106 5.64 -13.70 -6.01
CA GLY A 106 5.00 -14.77 -6.77
C GLY A 106 3.60 -15.05 -6.25
N THR A 107 2.68 -15.38 -7.15
CA THR A 107 1.31 -15.81 -6.83
C THR A 107 1.04 -17.16 -7.49
N TYR A 108 0.47 -18.12 -6.77
CA TYR A 108 0.24 -19.48 -7.28
C TYR A 108 -0.93 -20.19 -6.60
#